data_AF-A0AAJ0BQI4-F1
#
_entry.id   AF-A0AAJ0BQI4-F1
#
_cell.length_a   1.000
_cell.length_b   1.000
_cell.length_c   1.000
_cell.angle_alpha   90.00
_cell.angle_beta   90.00
_cell.angle_gamma   90.00
#
_symmetry.space_group_name_H-M   'P 1'
#
loop_
_entity.id
_entity.type
_entity.pdbx_description
1 polymer ?
#
loop_
_entity_poly.entity_id
_entity_poly.type
_entity_poly.pdbx_seq_one_letter_code
_entity_poly.pdbx_strand_id
1 'polypeptide(L)'
;MATPLTLHITGQDIHLTATPLEQSSFAPFGDVIENPRPDLHPSSAFTSPSPLPFNAIPANQGTAIKYQHVTHLTNLYPSAPSGHPGVPSSSLFSCAAAATPAPSRGSSSSLVLLPIRILERHPFTSQTFIPLGAGHRHSRHRYLVVVAPSLPPGGPDDGVLLLPVPGRGRGLPDVRGLRAFVGSAGQAVTYGAGTWHAPMVALAGGPGREGDGGGVVDFVVVQFANGVGVEDCQEVVLAGSDSGGEGAAKVWVRIPERGDVAARL
;
A
#
# COMPACT_ATOMS: atom_id res chain seq x y z
N MET A 1 19.60 7.72 -4.05
CA MET A 1 18.38 8.24 -3.41
C MET A 1 18.68 9.63 -2.88
N ALA A 2 17.72 10.56 -2.96
CA ALA A 2 17.86 11.86 -2.33
C ALA A 2 17.84 11.71 -0.80
N THR A 3 18.48 12.62 -0.06
CA THR A 3 18.41 12.63 1.41
C THR A 3 16.95 12.82 1.84
N PRO A 4 16.39 11.95 2.70
CA PRO A 4 14.99 12.07 3.10
C PRO A 4 14.79 13.32 3.95
N LEU A 5 13.61 13.94 3.81
CA LEU A 5 13.19 15.06 4.66
C LEU A 5 12.68 14.52 6.00
N THR A 6 12.98 15.20 7.11
CA THR A 6 12.40 14.86 8.41
C THR A 6 11.13 15.68 8.67
N LEU A 7 10.00 15.01 8.87
CA LEU A 7 8.75 15.60 9.33
C LEU A 7 8.63 15.39 10.84
N HIS A 8 8.67 16.49 11.60
CA HIS A 8 8.52 16.47 13.05
C HIS A 8 7.05 16.45 13.45
N ILE A 9 6.60 15.33 14.03
CA ILE A 9 5.26 15.19 14.58
C ILE A 9 5.26 15.76 16.00
N THR A 10 4.53 16.86 16.19
CA THR A 10 4.36 17.53 17.48
C THR A 10 3.14 17.00 18.22
N GLY A 11 3.25 16.88 19.55
CA GLY A 11 2.15 16.45 20.41
C GLY A 11 2.04 14.93 20.61
N GLN A 12 0.79 14.46 20.78
CA GLN A 12 0.49 13.06 21.08
C GLN A 12 0.79 12.14 19.89
N ASP A 13 1.15 10.89 20.22
CA ASP A 13 1.30 9.81 19.26
C ASP A 13 0.00 9.58 18.48
N ILE A 14 0.14 9.33 17.18
CA ILE A 14 -0.96 9.01 16.27
C ILE A 14 -1.16 7.50 16.28
N HIS A 15 -2.32 7.06 16.75
CA HIS A 15 -2.71 5.66 16.74
C HIS A 15 -3.80 5.39 15.71
N LEU A 16 -3.51 4.52 14.75
CA LEU A 16 -4.42 4.08 13.71
C LEU A 16 -4.87 2.65 13.99
N THR A 17 -6.09 2.32 13.62
CA THR A 17 -6.51 0.92 13.48
C THR A 17 -6.60 0.61 12.00
N ALA A 18 -5.89 -0.43 11.55
CA ALA A 18 -6.04 -0.90 10.18
C ALA A 18 -7.41 -1.55 9.97
N THR A 19 -8.07 -1.24 8.85
CA THR A 19 -9.34 -1.87 8.44
C THR A 19 -9.10 -2.83 7.27
N PRO A 20 -10.07 -3.67 6.85
CA PRO A 20 -9.93 -4.43 5.61
C PRO A 20 -9.65 -3.51 4.41
N LEU A 21 -8.81 -3.95 3.48
CA LEU A 21 -8.58 -3.24 2.23
C LEU A 21 -9.79 -3.44 1.31
N GLU A 22 -10.53 -2.36 1.05
CA GLU A 22 -11.68 -2.33 0.16
C GLU A 22 -11.54 -1.18 -0.84
N GLN A 23 -11.89 -1.40 -2.11
CA GLN A 23 -11.82 -0.38 -3.17
C GLN A 23 -12.53 0.93 -2.78
N SER A 24 -13.71 0.87 -2.16
CA SER A 24 -14.49 2.07 -1.79
C SER A 24 -13.75 3.00 -0.83
N SER A 25 -13.04 2.42 0.14
CA SER A 25 -12.28 3.14 1.15
C SER A 25 -10.88 3.56 0.67
N PHE A 26 -10.33 2.84 -0.31
CA PHE A 26 -9.01 3.10 -0.88
C PHE A 26 -9.03 4.02 -2.13
N ALA A 27 -10.19 4.19 -2.77
CA ALA A 27 -10.36 4.97 -4.01
C ALA A 27 -9.71 6.37 -4.00
N PRO A 28 -9.67 7.13 -2.89
CA PRO A 28 -8.96 8.42 -2.87
C PRO A 28 -7.45 8.30 -3.12
N PHE A 29 -6.85 7.14 -2.87
CA PHE A 29 -5.40 6.90 -2.89
C PHE A 29 -4.96 6.08 -4.11
N GLY A 30 -5.85 5.28 -4.68
CA GLY A 30 -5.58 4.47 -5.86
C GLY A 30 -6.61 3.35 -6.04
N ASP A 31 -6.16 2.20 -6.55
CA ASP A 31 -7.01 1.06 -6.88
C ASP A 31 -6.63 -0.19 -6.10
N VAL A 32 -7.62 -1.01 -5.79
CA VAL A 32 -7.50 -2.38 -5.27
C VAL A 32 -7.89 -3.32 -6.42
N ILE A 33 -6.99 -4.25 -6.74
CA ILE A 33 -7.19 -5.23 -7.80
C ILE A 33 -7.50 -6.57 -7.15
N GLU A 34 -8.72 -7.06 -7.36
CA GLU A 34 -9.18 -8.37 -6.88
C GLU A 34 -10.24 -8.93 -7.84
N ASN A 35 -10.63 -10.19 -7.66
CA ASN A 35 -11.76 -10.73 -8.43
C ASN A 35 -13.06 -10.08 -7.91
N PRO A 36 -13.78 -9.27 -8.72
CA PRO A 36 -14.98 -8.58 -8.26
C PRO A 36 -16.21 -9.49 -8.16
N ARG A 37 -16.14 -10.73 -8.66
CA ARG A 37 -17.19 -11.75 -8.56
C ARG A 37 -16.57 -13.12 -8.26
N PRO A 38 -16.05 -13.34 -7.04
CA PRO A 38 -15.46 -14.63 -6.66
C PRO A 38 -16.51 -15.76 -6.60
N ASP A 39 -17.79 -15.40 -6.48
CA ASP A 39 -18.94 -16.30 -6.55
C ASP A 39 -19.20 -16.85 -7.95
N LEU A 40 -18.64 -16.21 -8.97
CA LEU A 40 -18.91 -16.52 -10.36
C LEU A 40 -17.84 -17.42 -10.97
N HIS A 41 -18.23 -18.64 -11.32
CA HIS A 41 -17.38 -19.55 -12.07
C HIS A 41 -17.37 -19.20 -13.57
N PRO A 42 -16.18 -19.07 -14.21
CA PRO A 42 -16.09 -18.91 -15.66
C PRO A 42 -16.69 -20.11 -16.40
N SER A 43 -17.64 -19.89 -17.32
CA SER A 43 -18.15 -20.95 -18.20
C SER A 43 -18.63 -20.39 -19.53
N SER A 44 -18.61 -21.21 -20.58
CA SER A 44 -19.05 -20.85 -21.94
C SER A 44 -20.54 -20.50 -22.05
N ALA A 45 -21.31 -20.75 -21.00
CA ALA A 45 -22.74 -20.49 -20.91
C ALA A 45 -23.11 -19.48 -19.81
N PHE A 46 -22.13 -18.80 -19.20
CA PHE A 46 -22.46 -17.83 -18.16
C PHE A 46 -23.25 -16.65 -18.74
N THR A 47 -24.52 -16.57 -18.35
CA THR A 47 -25.40 -15.43 -18.56
C THR A 47 -25.46 -14.63 -17.26
N SER A 48 -24.90 -13.43 -17.27
CA SER A 48 -25.10 -12.50 -16.16
C SER A 48 -26.46 -11.81 -16.32
N PRO A 49 -27.31 -11.76 -15.28
CA PRO A 49 -28.55 -10.96 -15.34
C PRO A 49 -28.29 -9.45 -15.39
N SER A 50 -27.06 -9.01 -15.18
CA SER A 50 -26.64 -7.59 -15.25
C SER A 50 -25.21 -7.46 -15.76
N PRO A 51 -24.81 -6.33 -16.38
CA PRO A 51 -23.43 -6.11 -16.79
C PRO A 51 -22.47 -6.37 -15.64
N LEU A 52 -21.42 -7.16 -15.90
CA LEU A 52 -20.37 -7.38 -14.91
C LEU A 52 -19.52 -6.11 -14.74
N PRO A 53 -18.90 -5.91 -13.56
CA PRO A 53 -17.95 -4.81 -13.34
C PRO A 53 -16.84 -4.80 -14.39
N PHE A 54 -16.20 -3.64 -14.57
CA PHE A 54 -15.01 -3.51 -15.43
C PHE A 54 -15.24 -3.95 -16.89
N ASN A 55 -16.45 -3.77 -17.42
CA ASN A 55 -16.83 -4.15 -18.79
C ASN A 55 -16.36 -5.58 -19.13
N ALA A 56 -16.59 -6.52 -18.21
CA ALA A 56 -16.01 -7.84 -18.33
C ALA A 56 -16.50 -8.56 -19.58
N ILE A 57 -15.58 -9.24 -20.26
CA ILE A 57 -15.88 -10.04 -21.45
C ILE A 57 -15.48 -11.50 -21.23
N PRO A 58 -16.22 -12.47 -21.83
CA PRO A 58 -15.72 -13.83 -21.92
C PRO A 58 -14.39 -13.87 -22.70
N ALA A 59 -13.46 -14.68 -22.22
CA ALA A 59 -12.18 -14.96 -22.85
C ALA A 59 -11.92 -16.47 -22.86
N ASN A 60 -10.89 -16.92 -23.59
CA ASN A 60 -10.49 -18.33 -23.67
C ASN A 60 -11.66 -19.27 -24.01
N GLN A 61 -12.41 -18.94 -25.07
CA GLN A 61 -13.60 -19.69 -25.50
C GLN A 61 -14.65 -19.88 -24.38
N GLY A 62 -14.74 -18.91 -23.45
CA GLY A 62 -15.70 -18.92 -22.34
C GLY A 62 -15.16 -19.54 -21.04
N THR A 63 -13.93 -20.04 -21.02
CA THR A 63 -13.31 -20.61 -19.80
C THR A 63 -12.64 -19.56 -18.91
N ALA A 64 -12.63 -18.29 -19.32
CA ALA A 64 -12.14 -17.17 -18.53
C ALA A 64 -13.08 -15.97 -18.59
N ILE A 65 -13.11 -15.19 -17.52
CA ILE A 65 -13.73 -13.86 -17.48
C ILE A 65 -12.60 -12.84 -17.46
N LYS A 66 -12.58 -11.95 -18.44
CA LYS A 66 -11.60 -10.86 -18.52
C LYS A 66 -12.25 -9.57 -18.01
N TYR A 67 -11.95 -9.19 -16.78
CA TYR A 67 -12.25 -7.86 -16.24
C TYR A 67 -11.26 -6.86 -16.84
N GLN A 68 -11.76 -5.80 -17.46
CA GLN A 68 -10.96 -4.87 -18.26
C GLN A 68 -10.59 -3.64 -17.43
N HIS A 69 -9.36 -3.15 -17.56
CA HIS A 69 -8.92 -1.90 -16.93
C HIS A 69 -9.13 -1.88 -15.40
N VAL A 70 -8.78 -2.98 -14.72
CA VAL A 70 -8.92 -3.13 -13.26
C VAL A 70 -8.05 -2.16 -12.44
N THR A 71 -7.11 -1.46 -13.08
CA THR A 71 -6.32 -0.37 -12.51
C THR A 71 -5.77 0.54 -13.60
N HIS A 72 -5.29 1.72 -13.23
CA HIS A 72 -4.63 2.68 -14.12
C HIS A 72 -3.11 2.73 -13.90
N LEU A 73 -2.36 2.25 -14.89
CA LEU A 73 -0.91 2.45 -14.95
C LEU A 73 -0.62 3.85 -15.51
N THR A 74 -0.10 4.72 -14.65
CA THR A 74 0.09 6.15 -14.94
C THR A 74 1.57 6.43 -15.16
N ASN A 75 1.92 7.06 -16.28
CA ASN A 75 3.28 7.56 -16.58
C ASN A 75 3.22 9.06 -16.80
N LEU A 76 3.75 9.83 -15.86
CA LEU A 76 3.82 11.30 -15.89
C LEU A 76 5.25 11.81 -16.06
N TYR A 77 6.24 10.94 -16.29
CA TYR A 77 7.62 11.36 -16.54
C TYR A 77 7.80 12.29 -17.75
N PRO A 78 6.92 12.32 -18.78
CA PRO A 78 6.96 13.39 -19.80
C PRO A 78 6.82 14.81 -19.22
N SER A 79 6.30 14.95 -18.00
CA SER A 79 6.21 16.23 -17.27
C SER A 79 7.31 16.42 -16.22
N ALA A 80 8.25 15.47 -16.08
CA ALA A 80 9.32 15.54 -15.11
C ALA A 80 10.42 16.54 -15.53
N PRO A 81 10.97 17.35 -14.61
CA PRO A 81 11.94 18.41 -14.96
C PRO A 81 13.24 17.94 -15.61
N SER A 82 13.69 16.71 -15.34
CA SER A 82 14.89 16.16 -15.96
C SER A 82 14.76 15.96 -17.47
N GLY A 83 13.54 15.83 -17.99
CA GLY A 83 13.27 15.43 -19.37
C GLY A 83 13.59 13.95 -19.66
N HIS A 84 13.99 13.16 -18.66
CA HIS A 84 14.23 11.72 -18.83
C HIS A 84 12.89 10.97 -18.96
N PRO A 85 12.70 10.16 -20.01
CA PRO A 85 11.46 9.43 -20.20
C PRO A 85 11.31 8.32 -19.16
N GLY A 86 10.09 8.17 -18.65
CA GLY A 86 9.74 7.03 -17.79
C GLY A 86 9.59 5.76 -18.62
N VAL A 87 10.36 4.73 -18.27
CA VAL A 87 10.27 3.40 -18.87
C VAL A 87 9.48 2.46 -17.95
N PRO A 88 8.65 1.56 -18.50
CA PRO A 88 7.97 0.55 -17.67
C PRO A 88 9.00 -0.35 -17.01
N SER A 89 8.80 -0.61 -15.73
CA SER A 89 9.66 -1.44 -14.88
C SER A 89 8.83 -2.47 -14.13
N SER A 90 9.37 -3.68 -14.04
CA SER A 90 8.84 -4.74 -13.18
C SER A 90 9.95 -5.29 -12.30
N SER A 91 9.69 -5.35 -11.00
CA SER A 91 10.64 -5.77 -9.97
C SER A 91 10.00 -6.81 -9.05
N LEU A 92 10.82 -7.60 -8.34
CA LEU A 92 10.38 -8.52 -7.30
C LEU A 92 10.83 -8.00 -5.93
N PHE A 93 9.89 -7.85 -5.01
CA PHE A 93 10.15 -7.48 -3.63
C PHE A 93 9.87 -8.70 -2.75
N SER A 94 10.89 -9.22 -2.07
CA SER A 94 10.74 -10.31 -1.10
C SER A 94 10.74 -9.71 0.31
N CYS A 95 9.56 -9.61 0.91
CA CYS A 95 9.36 -8.86 2.16
C CYS A 95 9.24 -9.81 3.35
N ALA A 96 10.14 -9.70 4.32
CA ALA A 96 10.00 -10.38 5.60
C ALA A 96 8.79 -9.83 6.37
N ALA A 97 8.00 -10.71 7.01
CA ALA A 97 6.91 -10.28 7.86
C ALA A 97 7.43 -9.41 9.01
N ALA A 98 6.69 -8.34 9.30
CA ALA A 98 6.96 -7.50 10.45
C ALA A 98 6.96 -8.34 11.74
N ALA A 99 8.02 -8.20 12.53
CA ALA A 99 8.12 -8.87 13.82
C ALA A 99 7.02 -8.35 14.76
N THR A 100 6.14 -9.24 15.20
CA THR A 100 5.19 -8.94 16.26
C THR A 100 5.90 -9.10 17.61
N PRO A 101 5.89 -8.10 18.51
CA PRO A 101 6.38 -8.30 19.86
C PRO A 101 5.69 -9.51 20.49
N ALA A 102 6.47 -10.40 21.12
CA ALA A 102 5.90 -11.56 21.80
C ALA A 102 4.88 -11.08 22.86
N PRO A 103 3.71 -11.73 22.99
CA PRO A 103 2.73 -11.34 24.01
C PRO A 103 3.39 -11.41 25.39
N SER A 104 3.33 -10.32 26.14
CA SER A 104 3.75 -10.31 27.54
C SER A 104 2.86 -11.28 28.31
N ARG A 105 3.48 -12.21 29.07
CA ARG A 105 2.76 -13.18 29.91
C ARG A 105 1.82 -12.41 30.86
N GLY A 106 0.52 -12.40 30.55
CA GLY A 106 -0.52 -11.76 31.38
C GLY A 106 -1.43 -10.77 30.66
N SER A 107 -1.13 -10.35 29.42
CA SER A 107 -2.08 -9.56 28.61
C SER A 107 -3.00 -10.49 27.81
N SER A 108 -4.31 -10.43 28.08
CA SER A 108 -5.34 -11.15 27.32
C SER A 108 -5.60 -10.56 25.92
N SER A 109 -4.90 -9.48 25.55
CA SER A 109 -5.04 -8.81 24.27
C SER A 109 -3.75 -8.92 23.46
N SER A 110 -3.77 -9.70 22.39
CA SER A 110 -2.62 -9.89 21.49
C SER A 110 -2.52 -8.77 20.44
N LEU A 111 -2.60 -7.51 20.90
CA LEU A 111 -2.55 -6.35 20.01
C LEU A 111 -1.18 -6.22 19.35
N VAL A 112 -1.17 -6.40 18.03
CA VAL A 112 0.01 -6.11 17.21
C VAL A 112 -0.01 -4.62 16.88
N LEU A 113 0.97 -3.88 17.40
CA LEU A 113 1.24 -2.48 17.08
C LEU A 113 2.51 -2.38 16.24
N LEU A 114 2.39 -1.82 15.03
CA LEU A 114 3.51 -1.60 14.12
C LEU A 114 3.84 -0.12 14.01
N PRO A 115 5.11 0.28 14.24
CA PRO A 115 5.52 1.66 14.06
C PRO A 115 5.64 2.02 12.58
N ILE A 116 5.09 3.16 12.17
CA ILE A 116 5.31 3.75 10.85
C ILE A 116 6.28 4.91 11.01
N ARG A 117 7.43 4.79 10.35
CA ARG A 117 8.55 5.72 10.50
C ARG A 117 8.86 6.50 9.22
N ILE A 118 8.39 5.99 8.09
CA ILE A 118 8.69 6.54 6.77
C ILE A 118 7.39 6.55 5.98
N LEU A 119 7.18 7.65 5.24
CA LEU A 119 6.25 7.68 4.11
C LEU A 119 7.05 8.07 2.88
N GLU A 120 6.73 7.42 1.77
CA GLU A 120 7.30 7.70 0.46
C GLU A 120 6.17 8.00 -0.53
N ARG A 121 6.53 8.62 -1.66
CA ARG A 121 5.65 8.74 -2.82
C ARG A 121 6.44 8.66 -4.10
N HIS A 122 5.73 8.28 -5.17
CA HIS A 122 6.24 8.25 -6.53
C HIS A 122 5.56 9.35 -7.37
N PRO A 123 6.16 10.55 -7.51
CA PRO A 123 5.53 11.73 -8.12
C PRO A 123 4.97 11.50 -9.53
N PHE A 124 5.69 10.72 -10.35
CA PHE A 124 5.41 10.63 -11.78
C PHE A 124 4.92 9.25 -12.24
N THR A 125 4.60 8.35 -11.31
CA THR A 125 4.10 7.02 -11.67
C THR A 125 3.11 6.49 -10.66
N SER A 126 2.12 5.73 -11.12
CA SER A 126 1.48 4.78 -10.20
C SER A 126 2.44 3.63 -9.88
N GLN A 127 2.23 2.97 -8.74
CA GLN A 127 3.02 1.81 -8.32
C GLN A 127 2.07 0.72 -7.84
N THR A 128 2.14 -0.43 -8.50
CA THR A 128 1.29 -1.59 -8.21
C THR A 128 2.10 -2.69 -7.53
N PHE A 129 1.65 -3.15 -6.38
CA PHE A 129 2.18 -4.34 -5.69
C PHE A 129 1.21 -5.51 -5.85
N ILE A 130 1.70 -6.61 -6.41
CA ILE A 130 0.93 -7.83 -6.70
C ILE A 130 1.52 -8.97 -5.85
N PRO A 131 0.85 -9.40 -4.77
CA PRO A 131 1.35 -10.51 -3.97
C PRO A 131 1.37 -11.81 -4.77
N LEU A 132 2.47 -12.54 -4.67
CA LEU A 132 2.58 -13.90 -5.20
C LEU A 132 2.11 -14.88 -4.12
N GLY A 133 0.83 -15.24 -4.20
CA GLY A 133 0.11 -15.90 -3.09
C GLY A 133 -0.61 -17.21 -3.41
N ALA A 134 -0.30 -17.88 -4.52
CA ALA A 134 -1.02 -19.09 -4.92
C ALA A 134 -0.50 -20.34 -4.16
N GLY A 135 -1.20 -20.73 -3.08
CA GLY A 135 -1.00 -22.02 -2.40
C GLY A 135 -1.51 -22.06 -0.96
N HIS A 136 -1.79 -23.25 -0.42
CA HIS A 136 -2.31 -23.42 0.96
C HIS A 136 -1.40 -22.84 2.05
N ARG A 137 -0.10 -22.66 1.76
CA ARG A 137 0.87 -22.00 2.66
C ARG A 137 0.81 -20.47 2.59
N HIS A 138 0.31 -19.93 1.48
CA HIS A 138 0.24 -18.51 1.17
C HIS A 138 -1.16 -17.91 1.37
N SER A 139 -2.19 -18.73 1.59
CA SER A 139 -3.56 -18.28 1.95
C SER A 139 -3.63 -17.50 3.28
N ARG A 140 -2.51 -17.45 4.02
CA ARG A 140 -2.36 -16.67 5.24
C ARG A 140 -1.58 -15.38 5.06
N HIS A 141 -1.03 -15.14 3.88
CA HIS A 141 -0.28 -13.94 3.57
C HIS A 141 -1.22 -12.74 3.61
N ARG A 142 -0.80 -11.75 4.39
CA ARG A 142 -1.46 -10.46 4.53
C ARG A 142 -0.38 -9.40 4.45
N TYR A 143 -0.79 -8.18 4.14
CA TYR A 143 0.12 -7.05 4.14
C TYR A 143 -0.60 -5.81 4.62
N LEU A 144 0.16 -4.89 5.19
CA LEU A 144 -0.33 -3.60 5.65
C LEU A 144 -0.06 -2.55 4.58
N VAL A 145 -1.11 -1.79 4.25
CA VAL A 145 -1.06 -0.60 3.44
C VAL A 145 -1.31 0.59 4.36
N VAL A 146 -0.42 1.58 4.35
CA VAL A 146 -0.62 2.85 5.06
C VAL A 146 -0.49 3.96 4.05
N VAL A 147 -1.46 4.87 4.00
CA VAL A 147 -1.51 5.97 3.03
C VAL A 147 -1.88 7.28 3.70
N ALA A 148 -1.41 8.38 3.13
CA ALA A 148 -1.77 9.74 3.55
C ALA A 148 -2.19 10.58 2.34
N PRO A 149 -3.15 11.50 2.50
CA PRO A 149 -3.34 12.57 1.53
C PRO A 149 -2.15 13.54 1.59
N SER A 150 -1.93 14.31 0.52
CA SER A 150 -1.01 15.45 0.57
C SER A 150 -1.68 16.64 1.26
N LEU A 151 -0.92 17.42 2.01
CA LEU A 151 -1.35 18.74 2.46
C LEU A 151 -1.66 19.65 1.26
N PRO A 152 -2.64 20.55 1.40
CA PRO A 152 -3.02 21.46 0.32
C PRO A 152 -1.88 22.44 -0.01
N PRO A 153 -1.82 22.94 -1.26
CA PRO A 153 -0.90 24.00 -1.64
C PRO A 153 -1.20 25.31 -0.87
N GLY A 154 -0.21 26.19 -0.76
CA GLY A 154 -0.30 27.46 -0.03
C GLY A 154 -0.13 27.36 1.49
N GLY A 155 0.13 26.16 2.03
CA GLY A 155 0.47 25.96 3.44
C GLY A 155 1.94 26.30 3.78
N PRO A 156 2.33 26.23 5.07
CA PRO A 156 3.70 26.52 5.52
C PRO A 156 4.78 25.65 4.85
N ASP A 157 4.41 24.43 4.45
CA ASP A 157 5.32 23.45 3.82
C ASP A 157 5.25 23.47 2.28
N ASP A 158 4.56 24.45 1.71
CA ASP A 158 4.38 24.54 0.28
C ASP A 158 5.71 24.84 -0.44
N GLY A 159 6.10 23.96 -1.36
CA GLY A 159 7.38 24.06 -2.07
C GLY A 159 8.59 23.50 -1.32
N VAL A 160 8.40 22.89 -0.13
CA VAL A 160 9.47 22.14 0.55
C VAL A 160 9.94 20.96 -0.31
N LEU A 161 9.01 20.33 -1.03
CA LEU A 161 9.34 19.30 -2.02
C LEU A 161 9.55 19.97 -3.37
N LEU A 162 10.77 19.80 -3.90
CA LEU A 162 11.30 20.52 -5.06
C LEU A 162 10.57 20.24 -6.38
N LEU A 163 9.71 19.21 -6.43
CA LEU A 163 9.05 18.79 -7.66
C LEU A 163 7.53 18.82 -7.53
N PRO A 164 6.83 19.46 -8.49
CA PRO A 164 5.38 19.38 -8.58
C PRO A 164 4.96 17.96 -8.95
N VAL A 165 3.94 17.43 -8.25
CA VAL A 165 3.22 16.22 -8.65
C VAL A 165 1.97 16.65 -9.41
N PRO A 166 1.77 16.24 -10.68
CA PRO A 166 0.50 16.46 -11.36
C PRO A 166 -0.65 15.76 -10.61
N GLY A 167 -1.74 16.47 -10.34
CA GLY A 167 -2.96 15.93 -9.73
C GLY A 167 -2.99 15.91 -8.19
N ARG A 168 -2.03 15.24 -7.53
CA ARG A 168 -2.04 15.04 -6.06
C ARG A 168 -1.31 16.11 -5.24
N GLY A 169 -0.84 17.16 -5.90
CA GLY A 169 -0.26 18.35 -5.27
C GLY A 169 1.18 18.15 -4.76
N ARG A 170 1.81 19.25 -4.37
CA ARG A 170 3.24 19.29 -3.97
C ARG A 170 3.48 19.16 -2.46
N GLY A 171 2.44 19.15 -1.64
CA GLY A 171 2.55 19.16 -0.18
C GLY A 171 3.15 17.89 0.42
N LEU A 172 3.66 18.03 1.66
CA LEU A 172 4.03 16.94 2.56
C LEU A 172 2.82 16.05 2.89
N PRO A 173 3.00 14.82 3.41
CA PRO A 173 1.86 14.01 3.83
C PRO A 173 1.11 14.66 4.98
N ASP A 174 -0.21 14.73 4.87
CA ASP A 174 -1.08 15.05 5.99
C ASP A 174 -1.17 13.84 6.93
N VAL A 175 -0.32 13.86 7.96
CA VAL A 175 -0.24 12.80 8.98
C VAL A 175 -1.55 12.64 9.78
N ARG A 176 -2.41 13.66 9.85
CA ARG A 176 -3.73 13.53 10.50
C ARG A 176 -4.74 12.83 9.59
N GLY A 177 -4.50 12.89 8.29
CA GLY A 177 -5.29 12.22 7.25
C GLY A 177 -4.91 10.76 7.02
N LEU A 178 -3.95 10.20 7.77
CA LEU A 178 -3.49 8.82 7.60
C LEU A 178 -4.64 7.80 7.63
N ARG A 179 -4.51 6.78 6.80
CA ARG A 179 -5.38 5.59 6.75
C ARG A 179 -4.52 4.34 6.69
N ALA A 180 -5.00 3.26 7.30
CA ALA A 180 -4.32 1.98 7.33
C ALA A 180 -5.29 0.87 6.92
N PHE A 181 -4.81 -0.05 6.08
CA PHE A 181 -5.60 -1.15 5.53
C PHE A 181 -4.82 -2.46 5.57
N VAL A 182 -5.51 -3.57 5.80
CA VAL A 182 -4.96 -4.92 5.70
C VAL A 182 -5.44 -5.55 4.40
N GLY A 183 -4.51 -5.80 3.48
CA GLY A 183 -4.74 -6.56 2.26
C GLY A 183 -4.47 -8.06 2.44
N SER A 184 -5.07 -8.87 1.57
CA SER A 184 -4.89 -10.32 1.51
C SER A 184 -4.07 -10.75 0.29
N ALA A 185 -3.60 -12.00 0.28
CA ALA A 185 -2.89 -12.59 -0.86
C ALA A 185 -3.66 -12.59 -2.19
N GLY A 186 -4.99 -12.40 -2.17
CA GLY A 186 -5.84 -12.31 -3.37
C GLY A 186 -6.05 -10.88 -3.88
N GLN A 187 -5.47 -9.89 -3.21
CA GLN A 187 -5.62 -8.48 -3.53
C GLN A 187 -4.25 -7.92 -3.93
N ALA A 188 -4.20 -7.23 -5.06
CA ALA A 188 -3.09 -6.33 -5.39
C ALA A 188 -3.52 -4.89 -5.12
N VAL A 189 -2.56 -4.01 -4.89
CA VAL A 189 -2.80 -2.59 -4.60
C VAL A 189 -2.02 -1.72 -5.57
N THR A 190 -2.68 -0.73 -6.16
CA THR A 190 -2.05 0.31 -6.97
C THR A 190 -2.15 1.63 -6.24
N TYR A 191 -1.02 2.19 -5.82
CA TYR A 191 -0.95 3.59 -5.41
C TYR A 191 -1.04 4.49 -6.65
N GLY A 192 -1.94 5.48 -6.64
CA GLY A 192 -1.96 6.50 -7.67
C GLY A 192 -0.69 7.36 -7.66
N ALA A 193 -0.35 7.97 -8.79
CA ALA A 193 0.84 8.82 -8.88
C ALA A 193 0.84 9.93 -7.82
N GLY A 194 1.93 10.02 -7.07
CA GLY A 194 2.15 10.96 -5.98
C GLY A 194 1.38 10.69 -4.69
N THR A 195 0.68 9.56 -4.57
CA THR A 195 0.08 9.15 -3.29
C THR A 195 1.19 8.89 -2.28
N TRP A 196 1.08 9.47 -1.08
CA TRP A 196 1.95 9.11 0.03
C TRP A 196 1.54 7.76 0.60
N HIS A 197 2.51 6.86 0.74
CA HIS A 197 2.32 5.56 1.36
C HIS A 197 3.53 5.15 2.19
N ALA A 198 3.36 4.27 3.16
CA ALA A 198 4.50 3.62 3.80
C ALA A 198 5.15 2.61 2.83
N PRO A 199 6.44 2.30 2.98
CA PRO A 199 7.05 1.13 2.35
C PRO A 199 6.25 -0.14 2.66
N MET A 200 6.23 -1.10 1.74
CA MET A 200 5.38 -2.30 1.87
C MET A 200 5.71 -3.12 3.13
N VAL A 201 4.68 -3.45 3.92
CA VAL A 201 4.83 -4.22 5.17
C VAL A 201 4.13 -5.57 5.04
N ALA A 202 4.91 -6.65 4.94
CA ALA A 202 4.39 -8.01 5.03
C ALA A 202 3.92 -8.31 6.47
N LEU A 203 2.81 -9.04 6.62
CA LEU A 203 2.27 -9.45 7.91
C LEU A 203 2.29 -10.96 8.04
N ALA A 204 2.67 -11.45 9.22
CA ALA A 204 2.63 -12.89 9.51
C ALA A 204 1.18 -13.42 9.49
N GLY A 205 1.03 -14.62 8.93
CA GLY A 205 -0.26 -15.30 8.76
C GLY A 205 -0.85 -15.95 10.02
N GLY A 206 -0.27 -15.71 11.19
CA GLY A 206 -0.64 -16.31 12.47
C GLY A 206 0.62 -16.70 13.29
N PRO A 207 0.45 -17.27 14.50
CA PRO A 207 1.58 -17.77 15.27
C PRO A 207 2.30 -18.84 14.44
N GLY A 208 3.52 -18.52 14.00
CA GLY A 208 4.38 -19.48 13.32
C GLY A 208 4.66 -20.65 14.25
N ARG A 209 4.76 -21.85 13.68
CA ARG A 209 5.48 -22.91 14.39
C ARG A 209 6.94 -22.47 14.50
N GLU A 210 7.57 -22.69 15.66
CA GLU A 210 9.02 -22.50 15.80
C GLU A 210 9.74 -23.20 14.63
N GLY A 211 10.59 -22.46 13.91
CA GLY A 211 11.31 -22.95 12.73
C GLY A 211 10.76 -22.53 11.36
N ASP A 212 9.57 -21.92 11.26
CA ASP A 212 8.97 -21.51 9.98
C ASP A 212 9.51 -20.16 9.43
N GLY A 213 10.67 -19.70 9.92
CA GLY A 213 11.40 -18.52 9.46
C GLY A 213 10.50 -17.34 9.08
N GLY A 214 10.02 -16.59 10.09
CA GLY A 214 9.23 -15.34 9.98
C GLY A 214 8.67 -15.06 8.58
N GLY A 215 7.45 -15.50 8.30
CA GLY A 215 6.91 -15.66 6.94
C GLY A 215 7.24 -14.53 5.96
N VAL A 216 7.56 -14.90 4.72
CA VAL A 216 7.90 -13.98 3.63
C VAL A 216 6.69 -13.80 2.71
N VAL A 217 6.46 -12.57 2.24
CA VAL A 217 5.50 -12.28 1.18
C VAL A 217 6.26 -11.65 0.01
N ASP A 218 6.20 -12.30 -1.13
CA ASP A 218 6.79 -11.80 -2.37
C ASP A 218 5.77 -10.97 -3.14
N PHE A 219 6.21 -9.85 -3.70
CA PHE A 219 5.40 -8.96 -4.53
C PHE A 219 6.06 -8.74 -5.88
N VAL A 220 5.33 -8.95 -6.96
CA VAL A 220 5.67 -8.32 -8.23
C VAL A 220 5.26 -6.86 -8.14
N VAL A 221 6.19 -5.97 -8.41
CA VAL A 221 5.98 -4.52 -8.41
C VAL A 221 6.03 -4.02 -9.84
N VAL A 222 5.03 -3.24 -10.24
CA VAL A 222 4.94 -2.63 -11.58
C VAL A 222 4.83 -1.12 -11.42
N GLN A 223 5.69 -0.39 -12.12
CA GLN A 223 5.70 1.08 -12.17
C GLN A 223 6.41 1.57 -13.43
N PHE A 224 6.50 2.89 -13.61
CA PHE A 224 7.45 3.52 -14.50
C PHE A 224 8.62 4.09 -13.69
N ALA A 225 9.82 4.13 -14.24
CA ALA A 225 10.98 4.79 -13.64
C ALA A 225 11.78 5.49 -14.73
N ASN A 226 12.43 6.60 -14.38
CA ASN A 226 13.35 7.29 -15.30
C ASN A 226 14.80 7.30 -14.82
N GLY A 227 15.07 6.77 -13.62
CA GLY A 227 16.40 6.65 -13.02
C GLY A 227 16.86 7.91 -12.29
N VAL A 228 16.04 8.97 -12.25
CA VAL A 228 16.34 10.21 -11.53
C VAL A 228 15.75 10.10 -10.13
N GLY A 229 16.60 9.89 -9.13
CA GLY A 229 16.16 9.45 -7.80
C GLY A 229 15.01 10.25 -7.15
N VAL A 230 15.03 11.59 -7.22
CA VAL A 230 13.98 12.45 -6.61
C VAL A 230 12.69 12.52 -7.44
N GLU A 231 12.76 12.19 -8.73
CA GLU A 231 11.60 12.07 -9.62
C GLU A 231 10.98 10.67 -9.50
N ASP A 232 11.81 9.65 -9.31
CA ASP A 232 11.37 8.28 -9.06
C ASP A 232 10.75 8.13 -7.68
N CYS A 233 11.35 8.66 -6.60
CA CYS A 233 10.86 8.50 -5.23
C CYS A 233 11.20 9.69 -4.33
N GLN A 234 10.23 10.12 -3.53
CA GLN A 234 10.40 11.12 -2.48
C GLN A 234 10.05 10.50 -1.13
N GLU A 235 10.91 10.69 -0.14
CA GLU A 235 10.79 10.06 1.18
C GLU A 235 10.75 11.12 2.28
N VAL A 236 9.88 10.90 3.28
CA VAL A 236 9.88 11.63 4.54
C VAL A 236 10.01 10.68 5.73
N VAL A 237 10.89 11.02 6.66
CA VAL A 237 11.04 10.36 7.96
C VAL A 237 10.12 11.03 8.97
N LEU A 238 9.29 10.24 9.65
CA LEU A 238 8.40 10.67 10.71
C LEU A 238 9.13 10.61 12.05
N ALA A 239 9.56 11.77 12.56
CA ALA A 239 10.28 11.88 13.82
C ALA A 239 9.43 12.56 14.90
N GLY A 240 9.59 12.15 16.17
CA GLY A 240 9.08 12.91 17.29
C GLY A 240 9.90 14.19 17.52
N SER A 241 9.23 15.26 17.94
CA SER A 241 9.89 16.53 18.32
C SER A 241 10.39 16.57 19.77
N ASP A 242 10.05 15.58 20.60
CA ASP A 242 10.28 15.62 22.04
C ASP A 242 11.64 15.03 22.44
N SER A 243 12.19 15.49 23.57
CA SER A 243 13.48 15.11 24.18
C SER A 243 13.68 13.61 24.51
N GLY A 244 12.77 12.74 24.08
CA GLY A 244 12.82 11.29 24.23
C GLY A 244 13.61 10.59 23.12
N GLY A 245 14.85 11.03 22.88
CA GLY A 245 15.80 10.40 21.95
C GLY A 245 15.44 10.53 20.45
N GLU A 246 16.44 10.82 19.63
CA GLU A 246 16.30 10.70 18.17
C GLU A 246 15.84 9.28 17.81
N GLY A 247 14.71 9.17 17.08
CA GLY A 247 14.26 7.91 16.49
C GLY A 247 13.07 7.20 17.14
N ALA A 248 12.34 7.80 18.09
CA ALA A 248 11.07 7.23 18.57
C ALA A 248 9.95 7.38 17.51
N ALA A 249 9.24 6.29 17.18
CA ALA A 249 8.10 6.34 16.26
C ALA A 249 6.92 7.06 16.95
N LYS A 250 6.28 7.98 16.23
CA LYS A 250 5.07 8.70 16.68
C LYS A 250 3.79 8.22 16.01
N VAL A 251 3.89 7.37 14.97
CA VAL A 251 2.74 6.79 14.29
C VAL A 251 2.74 5.29 14.53
N TRP A 252 1.64 4.78 15.06
CA TRP A 252 1.45 3.39 15.41
C TRP A 252 0.19 2.84 14.75
N VAL A 253 0.31 1.71 14.05
CA VAL A 253 -0.82 1.03 13.44
C VAL A 253 -1.14 -0.23 14.21
N ARG A 254 -2.36 -0.30 14.74
CA ARG A 254 -2.94 -1.51 15.32
C ARG A 254 -3.46 -2.42 14.21
N ILE A 255 -2.97 -3.65 14.18
CA ILE A 255 -3.43 -4.69 13.26
C ILE A 255 -4.50 -5.54 13.96
N PRO A 256 -5.74 -5.61 13.42
CA PRO A 256 -6.79 -6.45 13.99
C PRO A 256 -6.42 -7.94 13.95
N GLU A 257 -6.98 -8.71 14.90
CA GLU A 257 -6.87 -10.16 14.87
C GLU A 257 -7.61 -10.72 13.65
N ARG A 258 -7.19 -11.90 13.18
CA ARG A 258 -7.65 -12.47 11.91
C ARG A 258 -9.17 -12.73 11.89
N GLY A 259 -9.78 -12.98 13.05
CA GLY A 259 -11.23 -13.19 13.22
C GLY A 259 -12.06 -11.94 12.99
N ASP A 260 -11.52 -10.74 13.26
CA ASP A 260 -12.23 -9.46 13.09
C ASP A 260 -12.32 -9.05 11.61
N VAL A 261 -11.38 -9.54 10.78
CA VAL A 261 -11.30 -9.25 9.34
C VAL A 261 -12.07 -10.29 8.51
N ALA A 262 -12.19 -11.53 9.01
CA ALA A 262 -12.84 -12.63 8.31
C ALA A 262 -14.37 -12.54 8.25
N ALA A 263 -15.01 -11.62 9.00
CA ALA A 263 -16.46 -11.47 8.97
C ALA A 263 -17.01 -10.87 7.66
N ARG A 264 -16.16 -10.53 6.69
CA ARG A 264 -16.54 -9.95 5.38
C ARG A 264 -15.76 -10.48 4.17
N LEU A 265 -14.98 -11.55 4.31
CA LEU A 265 -14.29 -12.23 3.20
C LEU A 265 -15.00 -13.54 2.83
#